data_AF-A0A7V4HF57-F1
#
_entry.id   AF-A0A7V4HF57-F1
#
_cell.length_a   1.000
_cell.length_b   1.000
_cell.length_c   1.000
_cell.angle_alpha   90.00
_cell.angle_beta   90.00
_cell.angle_gamma   90.00
#
_symmetry.space_group_name_H-M   'P 1'
#
loop_
_entity.id
_entity.type
_entity.pdbx_description
1 polymer ?
#
loop_
_entity_poly.entity_id
_entity_poly.type
_entity_poly.pdbx_seq_one_letter_code
_entity_poly.pdbx_strand_id
1 'polypeptide(L)'
;MGLTRNSAAEPVARVLVVDDDEKNRTLLRDVLAAEGYAVTEAPGGRTALDIIAASPPDVVLLDIMMPEIDGFEVCRRIKNNPATEPISVILVTALTDRSDRLMGIEAGANDFLVKPVDTRDVVLRVRNAARMKSLYDRVRENYSRLQEAERLRDNEKIRRRILAFNELMNTGRLEEAWREAMVLQQDLVREGKPVPTAAVAADFQGGIATNLREAQEVKRQSEQRYMLTMLQVDKSHVPFPDEPPLQFPPAAYWREVSKLRKDKYDVYSLDGAMPKETLELRDKLNSSIGDKEIGFDANTPLKEALGFISDVFDVTILIDEAAFKAADPAADVTVLPIRLQKMKKVALSTVLKLLLAQIPDGTYLIRKDYLEVTTGQRALAEKVIRAYPVADLVIPIPNSVNVTVLQQNLQIQQQQLTIG
;
A
#
# COMPACT_ATOMS: atom_id res chain seq x y z
N MET A 1 -53.22 -2.33 -9.89
CA MET A 1 -52.74 -3.67 -9.47
C MET A 1 -51.23 -3.68 -9.61
N GLY A 2 -50.38 -3.77 -8.60
CA GLY A 2 -50.52 -3.73 -7.15
C GLY A 2 -49.14 -3.34 -6.63
N LEU A 3 -49.07 -2.30 -5.81
CA LEU A 3 -47.87 -1.97 -5.04
C LEU A 3 -47.76 -3.04 -3.95
N THR A 4 -46.84 -3.98 -4.11
CA THR A 4 -46.50 -4.94 -3.05
C THR A 4 -45.83 -4.17 -1.92
N ARG A 5 -46.60 -4.00 -0.84
CA ARG A 5 -46.10 -3.73 0.52
C ARG A 5 -45.05 -4.79 0.88
N ASN A 6 -43.98 -4.32 1.53
CA ASN A 6 -43.40 -4.80 2.79
C ASN A 6 -41.86 -4.87 2.73
N SER A 7 -41.19 -3.73 2.92
CA SER A 7 -39.88 -3.70 3.56
C SER A 7 -40.12 -3.13 4.96
N ALA A 8 -39.73 -3.84 6.02
CA ALA A 8 -39.66 -3.24 7.34
C ALA A 8 -38.85 -1.94 7.21
N ALA A 9 -39.47 -0.79 7.47
CA ALA A 9 -38.80 0.49 7.37
C ALA A 9 -37.64 0.47 8.38
N GLU A 10 -36.42 0.72 7.90
CA GLU A 10 -35.29 0.87 8.81
C GLU A 10 -35.61 2.00 9.81
N PRO A 11 -35.28 1.78 11.10
CA PRO A 11 -35.59 2.77 12.13
C PRO A 11 -34.92 4.10 11.80
N VAL A 12 -35.65 5.21 12.00
CA VAL A 12 -35.19 6.56 11.66
C VAL A 12 -33.86 6.90 12.37
N ALA A 13 -33.72 6.43 13.62
CA ALA A 13 -32.49 6.45 14.41
C ALA A 13 -32.62 5.48 15.59
N ARG A 14 -31.50 5.13 16.22
CA ARG A 14 -31.45 4.36 17.47
C ARG A 14 -31.40 5.30 18.67
N VAL A 15 -32.33 5.13 19.60
CA VAL A 15 -32.44 5.97 20.80
C VAL A 15 -32.26 5.11 22.05
N LEU A 16 -31.41 5.54 22.97
CA LEU A 16 -31.26 4.93 24.29
C LEU A 16 -31.98 5.80 25.33
N VAL A 17 -32.91 5.22 26.07
CA VAL A 17 -33.61 5.89 27.18
C VAL A 17 -33.05 5.36 28.49
N VAL A 18 -32.53 6.26 29.31
CA VAL A 18 -31.90 5.96 30.60
C VAL A 18 -32.62 6.75 31.69
N ASP A 19 -33.27 6.04 32.61
CA ASP A 19 -33.99 6.59 33.76
C ASP A 19 -34.10 5.45 34.79
N ASP A 20 -34.10 5.71 36.09
CA ASP A 20 -34.22 4.65 37.10
C ASP A 20 -35.68 4.22 37.32
N ASP A 21 -36.66 5.07 37.01
CA ASP A 21 -38.09 4.77 37.05
C ASP A 21 -38.56 4.02 35.78
N GLU A 22 -39.01 2.79 35.97
CA GLU A 22 -39.54 1.93 34.90
C GLU A 22 -40.73 2.54 34.15
N LYS A 23 -41.58 3.30 34.84
CA LYS A 23 -42.75 3.94 34.22
C LYS A 23 -42.33 5.02 33.23
N ASN A 24 -41.32 5.81 33.59
CA ASN A 24 -40.78 6.86 32.72
C ASN A 24 -40.12 6.25 31.48
N ARG A 25 -39.29 5.20 31.67
CA ARG A 25 -38.66 4.48 30.55
C ARG A 25 -39.70 3.93 29.58
N THR A 26 -40.69 3.21 30.10
CA THR A 26 -41.74 2.57 29.29
C THR A 26 -42.55 3.61 28.51
N LEU A 27 -42.92 4.72 29.15
CA LEU A 27 -43.66 5.82 28.51
C LEU A 27 -42.85 6.43 27.36
N LEU A 28 -41.59 6.80 27.59
CA LEU A 28 -40.73 7.41 26.58
C LEU A 28 -40.44 6.43 25.44
N ARG A 29 -40.26 5.15 25.75
CA ARG A 29 -40.11 4.09 24.75
C ARG A 29 -41.34 4.01 23.85
N ASP A 30 -42.55 3.97 24.41
CA ASP A 30 -43.78 3.86 23.62
C ASP A 30 -43.98 5.06 22.69
N VAL A 31 -43.74 6.27 23.21
CA VAL A 31 -43.85 7.52 22.45
C VAL A 31 -42.85 7.55 21.29
N LEU A 32 -41.59 7.19 21.54
CA LEU A 32 -40.54 7.23 20.52
C LEU A 32 -40.66 6.07 19.52
N ALA A 33 -41.07 4.89 19.96
CA ALA A 33 -41.33 3.76 19.08
C ALA A 33 -42.48 4.05 18.11
N ALA A 34 -43.52 4.76 18.56
CA ALA A 34 -44.63 5.20 17.70
C ALA A 34 -44.17 6.17 16.58
N GLU A 35 -43.09 6.91 16.80
CA GLU A 35 -42.46 7.80 15.79
C GLU A 35 -41.46 7.07 14.88
N GLY A 36 -41.27 5.75 15.05
CA GLY A 36 -40.40 4.93 14.19
C GLY A 36 -38.93 4.88 14.62
N TYR A 37 -38.61 5.25 15.86
CA TYR A 37 -37.26 5.08 16.42
C TYR A 37 -37.05 3.66 16.97
N ALA A 38 -35.82 3.13 16.86
CA ALA A 38 -35.43 1.91 17.54
C ALA A 38 -34.97 2.25 18.96
N VAL A 39 -35.81 1.95 19.95
CA VAL A 39 -35.57 2.35 21.35
C VAL A 39 -34.99 1.20 22.16
N THR A 40 -33.90 1.46 22.88
CA THR A 40 -33.35 0.58 23.92
C THR A 40 -33.49 1.27 25.27
N GLU A 41 -33.71 0.51 26.33
CA GLU A 41 -33.89 1.04 27.69
C GLU A 41 -32.72 0.63 28.58
N ALA A 42 -32.34 1.50 29.50
CA ALA A 42 -31.37 1.21 30.55
C ALA A 42 -31.88 1.71 31.91
N PRO A 43 -31.89 0.87 32.96
CA PRO A 43 -32.40 1.25 34.28
C PRO A 43 -31.43 2.12 35.10
N GLY A 44 -30.28 2.49 34.55
CA GLY A 44 -29.27 3.27 35.27
C GLY A 44 -28.01 3.49 34.46
N GLY A 45 -27.13 4.36 34.97
CA GLY A 45 -25.95 4.83 34.25
C GLY A 45 -24.95 3.74 33.89
N ARG A 46 -24.77 2.70 34.73
CA ARG A 46 -23.85 1.60 34.45
C ARG A 46 -24.29 0.78 33.24
N THR A 47 -25.53 0.31 33.26
CA THR A 47 -26.15 -0.45 32.17
C THR A 47 -26.17 0.36 30.88
N ALA A 48 -26.41 1.68 30.96
CA ALA A 48 -26.36 2.56 29.80
C ALA A 48 -24.97 2.57 29.13
N LEU A 49 -23.89 2.69 29.91
CA LEU A 49 -22.53 2.66 29.38
C LEU A 49 -22.19 1.30 28.75
N ASP A 50 -22.63 0.19 29.35
CA ASP A 50 -22.42 -1.15 28.82
C ASP A 50 -23.15 -1.33 27.46
N ILE A 51 -24.38 -0.82 27.35
CA ILE A 51 -25.15 -0.83 26.09
C ILE A 51 -24.47 0.04 25.03
N ILE A 52 -24.03 1.24 25.39
CA ILE A 52 -23.35 2.17 24.46
C ILE A 52 -22.06 1.54 23.92
N ALA A 53 -21.30 0.84 24.75
CA ALA A 53 -20.08 0.16 24.33
C ALA A 53 -20.35 -0.99 23.35
N ALA A 54 -21.44 -1.74 23.55
CA ALA A 54 -21.80 -2.87 22.69
C ALA A 54 -22.44 -2.43 21.37
N SER A 55 -23.36 -1.46 21.42
CA SER A 55 -24.07 -0.92 20.25
C SER A 55 -24.36 0.57 20.46
N PRO A 56 -23.48 1.45 19.96
CA PRO A 56 -23.60 2.89 20.16
C PRO A 56 -24.93 3.42 19.58
N PRO A 57 -25.82 4.04 20.37
CA PRO A 57 -27.04 4.68 19.88
C PRO A 57 -26.73 5.98 19.14
N ASP A 58 -27.71 6.54 18.43
CA ASP A 58 -27.58 7.84 17.76
C ASP A 58 -27.94 8.99 18.71
N VAL A 59 -28.92 8.76 19.59
CA VAL A 59 -29.39 9.70 20.61
C VAL A 59 -29.52 8.99 21.96
N VAL A 60 -29.16 9.67 23.05
CA VAL A 60 -29.37 9.20 24.42
C VAL A 60 -30.26 10.21 25.15
N LEU A 61 -31.40 9.77 25.66
CA LEU A 61 -32.19 10.47 26.67
C LEU A 61 -31.72 9.99 28.04
N LEU A 62 -31.19 10.88 28.86
CA LEU A 62 -30.47 10.52 30.07
C LEU A 62 -31.01 11.27 31.28
N ASP A 63 -31.61 10.56 32.23
CA ASP A 63 -31.96 11.15 33.51
C ASP A 63 -30.70 11.53 34.29
N ILE A 64 -30.78 12.65 35.01
CA ILE A 64 -29.67 13.13 35.85
C ILE A 64 -29.66 12.40 37.19
N MET A 65 -30.84 12.22 37.79
CA MET A 65 -31.00 11.72 39.14
C MET A 65 -31.11 10.20 39.13
N MET A 66 -29.98 9.50 39.17
CA MET A 66 -29.93 8.03 39.20
C MET A 66 -29.00 7.52 40.30
N PRO A 67 -29.28 6.32 40.87
CA PRO A 67 -28.38 5.69 41.83
C PRO A 67 -27.05 5.26 41.18
N GLU A 68 -26.02 5.15 42.01
CA GLU A 68 -24.64 4.74 41.67
C GLU A 68 -23.86 5.74 40.81
N ILE A 69 -24.35 6.06 39.61
CA ILE A 69 -23.70 6.96 38.64
C ILE A 69 -24.73 7.97 38.16
N ASP A 70 -24.45 9.26 38.40
CA ASP A 70 -25.31 10.34 37.95
C ASP A 70 -25.25 10.54 36.42
N GLY A 71 -26.29 11.18 35.87
CA GLY A 71 -26.38 11.43 34.43
C GLY A 71 -25.31 12.39 33.89
N PHE A 72 -24.78 13.29 34.72
CA PHE A 72 -23.69 14.19 34.29
C PHE A 72 -22.41 13.40 34.01
N GLU A 73 -22.08 12.45 34.87
CA GLU A 73 -20.92 11.59 34.76
C GLU A 73 -21.01 10.66 33.57
N VAL A 74 -22.20 10.07 33.33
CA VAL A 74 -22.46 9.29 32.11
C VAL A 74 -22.27 10.16 30.86
N CYS A 75 -22.82 11.37 30.83
CA CYS A 75 -22.65 12.31 29.72
C CYS A 75 -21.16 12.64 29.48
N ARG A 76 -20.40 12.97 30.54
CA ARG A 76 -18.96 13.24 30.42
C ARG A 76 -18.20 12.04 29.84
N ARG A 77 -18.51 10.81 30.26
CA ARG A 77 -17.86 9.61 29.73
C ARG A 77 -18.16 9.38 28.26
N ILE A 78 -19.39 9.63 27.83
CA ILE A 78 -19.80 9.55 26.42
C ILE A 78 -19.00 10.57 25.59
N LYS A 79 -18.94 11.83 26.07
CA LYS A 79 -18.32 12.94 25.33
C LYS A 79 -16.78 12.92 25.35
N ASN A 80 -16.15 12.33 26.35
CA ASN A 80 -14.69 12.24 26.43
C ASN A 80 -14.08 11.07 25.63
N ASN A 81 -14.90 10.16 25.08
CA ASN A 81 -14.43 9.04 24.27
C ASN A 81 -14.68 9.31 22.77
N PRO A 82 -13.64 9.38 21.92
CA PRO A 82 -13.79 9.66 20.48
C PRO A 82 -14.73 8.71 19.71
N ALA A 83 -14.94 7.48 20.21
CA ALA A 83 -15.86 6.53 19.59
C ALA A 83 -17.34 6.85 19.89
N THR A 84 -17.63 7.50 21.02
CA THR A 84 -18.99 7.78 21.51
C THR A 84 -19.32 9.26 21.58
N GLU A 85 -18.32 10.14 21.42
CA GLU A 85 -18.48 11.60 21.39
C GLU A 85 -19.54 12.08 20.40
N PRO A 86 -19.65 11.49 19.18
CA PRO A 86 -20.66 11.91 18.21
C PRO A 86 -22.10 11.65 18.65
N ILE A 87 -22.34 10.79 19.64
CA ILE A 87 -23.69 10.45 20.12
C ILE A 87 -24.35 11.71 20.70
N SER A 88 -25.58 11.99 20.29
CA SER A 88 -26.30 13.16 20.82
C SER A 88 -26.90 12.85 22.19
N VAL A 89 -26.51 13.59 23.23
CA VAL A 89 -27.00 13.37 24.60
C VAL A 89 -27.96 14.48 24.99
N ILE A 90 -29.18 14.11 25.39
CA ILE A 90 -30.20 15.02 25.91
C ILE A 90 -30.41 14.65 27.39
N LEU A 91 -30.11 15.57 28.28
CA LEU A 91 -30.32 15.36 29.71
C LEU A 91 -31.79 15.60 30.06
N VAL A 92 -32.37 14.71 30.87
CA VAL A 92 -33.72 14.85 31.42
C VAL A 92 -33.57 15.11 32.91
N THR A 93 -34.15 16.18 33.44
CA THR A 93 -33.87 16.61 34.80
C THR A 93 -35.09 17.15 35.54
N ALA A 94 -35.20 16.86 36.83
CA ALA A 94 -36.12 17.57 37.73
C ALA A 94 -35.52 18.88 38.28
N LEU A 95 -34.24 19.13 38.00
CA LEU A 95 -33.50 20.28 38.52
C LEU A 95 -33.81 21.54 37.70
N THR A 96 -34.35 22.56 38.36
CA THR A 96 -34.75 23.82 37.72
C THR A 96 -33.74 24.95 37.88
N ASP A 97 -32.72 24.74 38.73
CA ASP A 97 -31.79 25.79 39.11
C ASP A 97 -30.80 26.12 38.00
N ARG A 98 -30.29 27.36 38.03
CA ARG A 98 -29.35 27.85 37.03
C ARG A 98 -28.01 27.12 37.08
N SER A 99 -27.57 26.68 38.26
CA SER A 99 -26.35 25.88 38.46
C SER A 99 -26.39 24.56 37.69
N ASP A 100 -27.52 23.88 37.73
CA ASP A 100 -27.63 22.51 37.19
C ASP A 100 -27.68 22.53 35.66
N ARG A 101 -28.23 23.60 35.08
CA ARG A 101 -28.14 23.87 33.64
C ARG A 101 -26.72 24.17 33.18
N LEU A 102 -25.93 24.91 33.97
CA LEU A 102 -24.52 25.17 33.67
C LEU A 102 -23.71 23.87 33.70
N MET A 103 -23.94 23.02 34.70
CA MET A 103 -23.29 21.71 34.80
C MET A 103 -23.61 20.79 33.61
N GLY A 104 -24.83 20.84 33.08
CA GLY A 104 -25.22 20.07 31.89
C GLY A 104 -24.49 20.51 30.62
N ILE A 105 -24.31 21.81 30.46
CA ILE A 105 -23.53 22.38 29.34
C ILE A 105 -22.05 22.01 29.49
N GLU A 106 -21.49 22.13 30.70
CA GLU A 106 -20.10 21.75 30.99
C GLU A 106 -19.84 20.26 30.80
N ALA A 107 -20.85 19.40 31.04
CA ALA A 107 -20.77 17.97 30.78
C ALA A 107 -20.78 17.62 29.28
N GLY A 108 -21.02 18.60 28.40
CA GLY A 108 -21.07 18.43 26.95
C GLY A 108 -22.42 17.95 26.41
N ALA A 109 -23.50 18.07 27.17
CA ALA A 109 -24.83 17.69 26.70
C ALA A 109 -25.26 18.56 25.50
N ASN A 110 -25.97 17.95 24.55
CA ASN A 110 -26.47 18.62 23.36
C ASN A 110 -27.73 19.44 23.66
N ASP A 111 -28.55 18.96 24.59
CA ASP A 111 -29.78 19.64 25.02
C ASP A 111 -30.24 19.15 26.40
N PHE A 112 -31.25 19.81 26.99
CA PHE A 112 -31.86 19.42 28.26
C PHE A 112 -33.38 19.57 28.28
N LEU A 113 -34.06 18.67 28.98
CA LEU A 113 -35.50 18.62 29.20
C LEU A 113 -35.81 18.68 30.70
N VAL A 114 -36.81 19.47 31.08
CA VAL A 114 -37.22 19.61 32.48
C VAL A 114 -38.45 18.74 32.75
N LYS A 115 -38.43 17.94 33.83
CA LYS A 115 -39.57 17.13 34.29
C LYS A 115 -40.64 18.05 34.94
N PRO A 116 -41.95 17.83 34.72
CA PRO A 116 -42.54 16.74 33.94
C PRO A 116 -42.36 16.95 32.42
N VAL A 117 -41.93 15.89 31.73
CA VAL A 117 -41.62 15.94 30.29
C VAL A 117 -42.89 15.95 29.45
N ASP A 118 -43.04 16.95 28.57
CA ASP A 118 -44.03 16.92 27.50
C ASP A 118 -43.54 15.99 26.40
N THR A 119 -44.30 14.92 26.14
CA THR A 119 -44.04 13.96 25.06
C THR A 119 -43.79 14.61 23.70
N ARG A 120 -44.44 15.74 23.39
CA ARG A 120 -44.21 16.47 22.13
C ARG A 120 -42.84 17.14 22.09
N ASP A 121 -42.40 17.70 23.21
CA ASP A 121 -41.08 18.34 23.32
C ASP A 121 -39.95 17.29 23.19
N VAL A 122 -40.13 16.13 23.84
CA VAL A 122 -39.22 14.99 23.70
C VAL A 122 -39.05 14.59 22.23
N VAL A 123 -40.15 14.34 21.52
CA VAL A 123 -40.11 13.91 20.11
C VAL A 123 -39.41 14.95 19.23
N LEU A 124 -39.70 16.25 19.43
CA LEU A 124 -39.08 17.32 18.66
C LEU A 124 -37.56 17.37 18.86
N ARG A 125 -37.10 17.28 20.12
CA ARG A 125 -35.68 17.34 20.45
C ARG A 125 -34.92 16.11 19.98
N VAL A 126 -35.50 14.92 20.16
CA VAL A 126 -34.92 13.67 19.63
C VAL A 126 -34.81 13.74 18.11
N ARG A 127 -35.82 14.25 17.41
CA ARG A 127 -35.78 14.44 15.95
C ARG A 127 -34.65 15.38 15.52
N ASN A 128 -34.47 16.50 16.22
CA ASN A 128 -33.39 17.44 15.93
C ASN A 128 -32.00 16.84 16.20
N ALA A 129 -31.85 16.13 17.32
CA ALA A 129 -30.62 15.43 17.69
C ALA A 129 -30.25 14.33 16.67
N ALA A 130 -31.21 13.48 16.31
CA ALA A 130 -31.04 12.44 15.28
C ALA A 130 -30.65 13.06 13.92
N ARG A 131 -31.30 14.17 13.53
CA ARG A 131 -30.94 14.88 12.30
C ARG A 131 -29.49 15.40 12.34
N MET A 132 -29.08 16.01 13.44
CA MET A 132 -27.72 16.54 13.59
C MET A 132 -26.67 15.42 13.54
N LYS A 133 -26.95 14.29 14.20
CA LYS A 133 -26.11 13.08 14.13
C LYS A 133 -25.95 12.59 12.69
N SER A 134 -27.05 12.48 11.95
CA SER A 134 -27.00 12.02 10.56
C SER A 134 -26.17 12.93 9.64
N LEU A 135 -26.20 14.25 9.89
CA LEU A 135 -25.39 15.22 9.15
C LEU A 135 -23.91 15.07 9.50
N TYR A 136 -23.59 14.93 10.78
CA TYR A 136 -22.23 14.70 11.25
C TYR A 136 -21.63 13.43 10.61
N ASP A 137 -22.38 12.33 10.59
CA ASP A 137 -21.94 11.06 9.99
C ASP A 137 -21.69 11.20 8.48
N ARG A 138 -22.59 11.88 7.75
CA ARG A 138 -22.42 12.15 6.32
C ARG A 138 -21.17 12.96 6.02
N VAL A 139 -20.91 14.00 6.81
CA VAL A 139 -19.72 14.84 6.65
C VAL A 139 -18.46 13.99 6.88
N ARG A 140 -18.42 13.20 7.96
CA ARG A 140 -17.30 12.31 8.28
C ARG A 140 -17.05 11.28 7.17
N GLU A 141 -18.11 10.68 6.63
CA GLU A 141 -18.01 9.71 5.54
C GLU A 141 -17.47 10.37 4.28
N ASN A 142 -17.97 11.56 3.91
CA ASN A 142 -17.49 12.31 2.75
C ASN A 142 -16.00 12.69 2.88
N TYR A 143 -15.56 13.13 4.06
CA TYR A 143 -14.15 13.41 4.31
C TYR A 143 -13.29 12.16 4.11
N SER A 144 -13.74 11.01 4.60
CA SER A 144 -13.03 9.73 4.46
C SER A 144 -12.91 9.32 2.99
N ARG A 145 -14.01 9.40 2.24
CA ARG A 145 -14.05 9.13 0.79
C ARG A 145 -13.12 10.05 -0.01
N LEU A 146 -13.07 11.34 0.35
CA LEU A 146 -12.19 12.30 -0.32
C LEU A 146 -10.72 11.95 -0.13
N GLN A 147 -10.31 11.61 1.10
CA GLN A 147 -8.94 11.21 1.40
C GLN A 147 -8.54 9.93 0.66
N GLU A 148 -9.44 8.95 0.55
CA GLU A 148 -9.18 7.74 -0.24
C GLU A 148 -8.99 8.05 -1.73
N ALA A 149 -9.84 8.92 -2.29
CA ALA A 149 -9.72 9.33 -3.69
C ALA A 149 -8.40 10.07 -3.98
N GLU A 150 -7.95 10.93 -3.06
CA GLU A 150 -6.64 11.60 -3.16
C GLU A 150 -5.49 10.60 -3.13
N ARG A 151 -5.51 9.64 -2.18
CA ARG A 151 -4.50 8.58 -2.09
C ARG A 151 -4.40 7.75 -3.36
N LEU A 152 -5.53 7.39 -3.97
CA LEU A 152 -5.55 6.64 -5.22
C LEU A 152 -4.94 7.44 -6.38
N ARG A 153 -5.28 8.73 -6.49
CA ARG A 153 -4.69 9.62 -7.51
C ARG A 153 -3.18 9.74 -7.37
N ASP A 154 -2.68 9.88 -6.15
CA ASP A 154 -1.25 10.00 -5.90
C ASP A 154 -0.52 8.68 -6.19
N ASN A 155 -1.11 7.54 -5.84
CA ASN A 155 -0.59 6.22 -6.22
C ASN A 155 -0.52 6.05 -7.74
N GLU A 156 -1.55 6.48 -8.48
CA GLU A 156 -1.53 6.44 -9.94
C GLU A 156 -0.43 7.34 -10.54
N LYS A 157 -0.26 8.56 -10.02
CA LYS A 157 0.83 9.46 -10.44
C LYS A 157 2.19 8.82 -10.21
N ILE A 158 2.42 8.21 -9.05
CA ILE A 158 3.66 7.50 -8.73
C ILE A 158 3.86 6.35 -9.72
N ARG A 159 2.83 5.54 -9.97
CA ARG A 159 2.89 4.43 -10.94
C ARG A 159 3.26 4.90 -12.34
N ARG A 160 2.65 5.98 -12.83
CA ARG A 160 2.98 6.57 -14.14
C ARG A 160 4.44 7.05 -14.20
N ARG A 161 4.94 7.69 -13.14
CA ARG A 161 6.34 8.14 -13.07
C ARG A 161 7.33 6.98 -13.10
N ILE A 162 7.02 5.86 -12.41
CA ILE A 162 7.87 4.66 -12.42
C ILE A 162 7.94 4.05 -13.82
N LEU A 163 6.79 3.94 -14.51
CA LEU A 163 6.74 3.40 -15.86
C LEU A 163 7.56 4.25 -16.83
N ALA A 164 7.36 5.57 -16.81
CA ALA A 164 8.14 6.50 -17.65
C ALA A 164 9.64 6.44 -17.35
N PHE A 165 10.02 6.33 -16.07
CA PHE A 165 11.42 6.17 -15.68
C PHE A 165 12.03 4.86 -16.20
N ASN A 166 11.31 3.74 -16.09
CA ASN A 166 11.78 2.45 -16.60
C ASN A 166 12.00 2.47 -18.12
N GLU A 167 11.11 3.13 -18.85
CA GLU A 167 11.24 3.31 -20.30
C GLU A 167 12.51 4.10 -20.65
N LEU A 168 12.72 5.25 -20.00
CA LEU A 168 13.93 6.08 -20.18
C LEU A 168 15.22 5.33 -19.83
N MET A 169 15.20 4.50 -18.79
CA MET A 169 16.37 3.71 -18.39
C MET A 169 16.68 2.60 -19.41
N ASN A 170 15.65 1.97 -19.97
CA ASN A 170 15.83 0.96 -21.00
C ASN A 170 16.38 1.56 -22.30
N THR A 171 15.86 2.72 -22.72
CA THR A 171 16.41 3.43 -23.88
C THR A 171 17.86 3.85 -23.65
N GLY A 172 18.18 4.36 -22.46
CA GLY A 172 19.55 4.74 -22.10
C GLY A 172 20.54 3.58 -22.14
N ARG A 173 20.12 2.38 -21.67
CA ARG A 173 20.95 1.16 -21.74
C ARG A 173 21.21 0.71 -23.17
N LEU A 174 20.20 0.78 -24.04
CA LEU A 174 20.34 0.45 -25.45
C LEU A 174 21.29 1.42 -26.15
N GLU A 175 21.22 2.72 -25.85
CA GLU A 175 22.12 3.74 -26.39
C GLU A 175 23.58 3.56 -25.92
N GLU A 176 23.80 3.13 -24.68
CA GLU A 176 25.13 2.86 -24.14
C GLU A 176 25.73 1.60 -24.77
N ALA A 177 24.95 0.51 -24.85
CA ALA A 177 25.36 -0.72 -25.54
C ALA A 177 25.65 -0.49 -27.03
N TRP A 178 24.85 0.36 -27.68
CA TRP A 178 25.06 0.81 -29.05
C TRP A 178 26.42 1.51 -29.23
N ARG A 179 26.72 2.49 -28.36
CA ARG A 179 28.00 3.22 -28.39
C ARG A 179 29.18 2.27 -28.18
N GLU A 180 29.09 1.38 -27.22
CA GLU A 180 30.15 0.38 -26.96
C GLU A 180 30.35 -0.57 -28.14
N ALA A 181 29.27 -1.06 -28.74
CA ALA A 181 29.33 -1.92 -29.92
C ALA A 181 29.99 -1.20 -31.12
N MET A 182 29.70 0.08 -31.31
CA MET A 182 30.29 0.89 -32.38
C MET A 182 31.80 1.08 -32.18
N VAL A 183 32.25 1.39 -30.96
CA VAL A 183 33.69 1.49 -30.65
C VAL A 183 34.38 0.14 -30.87
N LEU A 184 33.80 -0.94 -30.36
CA LEU A 184 34.35 -2.29 -30.53
C LEU A 184 34.47 -2.68 -32.01
N GLN A 185 33.46 -2.35 -32.83
CA GLN A 185 33.51 -2.58 -34.27
C GLN A 185 34.68 -1.82 -34.92
N GLN A 186 34.85 -0.54 -34.59
CA GLN A 186 35.93 0.29 -35.14
C GLN A 186 37.31 -0.27 -34.79
N ASP A 187 37.51 -0.67 -33.54
CA ASP A 187 38.78 -1.25 -33.08
C ASP A 187 39.09 -2.57 -33.79
N LEU A 188 38.11 -3.47 -33.91
CA LEU A 188 38.31 -4.76 -34.59
C LEU A 188 38.57 -4.61 -36.09
N VAL A 189 37.86 -3.70 -36.75
CA VAL A 189 38.11 -3.38 -38.17
C VAL A 189 39.52 -2.81 -38.35
N ARG A 190 39.96 -1.92 -37.46
CA ARG A 190 41.31 -1.37 -37.47
C ARG A 190 42.39 -2.44 -37.28
N GLU A 191 42.12 -3.45 -36.46
CA GLU A 191 43.01 -4.60 -36.22
C GLU A 191 42.91 -5.70 -37.30
N GLY A 192 42.01 -5.57 -38.28
CA GLY A 192 41.78 -6.59 -39.32
C GLY A 192 41.14 -7.88 -38.80
N LYS A 193 40.46 -7.84 -37.65
CA LYS A 193 39.82 -8.98 -37.00
C LYS A 193 38.31 -9.04 -37.31
N PRO A 194 37.68 -10.23 -37.32
CA PRO A 194 36.24 -10.36 -37.55
C PRO A 194 35.43 -9.80 -36.38
N VAL A 195 34.32 -9.11 -36.70
CA VAL A 195 33.40 -8.51 -35.72
C VAL A 195 32.43 -9.57 -35.18
N PRO A 196 32.23 -9.67 -33.86
CA PRO A 196 31.23 -10.55 -33.25
C PRO A 196 29.79 -10.22 -33.67
N THR A 197 28.97 -11.25 -33.92
CA THR A 197 27.55 -11.12 -34.26
C THR A 197 26.73 -10.38 -33.19
N ALA A 198 27.09 -10.54 -31.91
CA ALA A 198 26.45 -9.83 -30.81
C ALA A 198 26.64 -8.31 -30.87
N ALA A 199 27.81 -7.83 -31.33
CA ALA A 199 28.06 -6.40 -31.49
C ALA A 199 27.23 -5.80 -32.63
N VAL A 200 27.09 -6.52 -33.74
CA VAL A 200 26.24 -6.11 -34.88
C VAL A 200 24.75 -6.06 -34.48
N ALA A 201 24.28 -7.03 -33.69
CA ALA A 201 22.90 -7.06 -33.21
C ALA A 201 22.59 -5.90 -32.23
N ALA A 202 23.52 -5.59 -31.32
CA ALA A 202 23.39 -4.47 -30.40
C ALA A 202 23.40 -3.12 -31.14
N ASP A 203 24.27 -2.97 -32.16
CA ASP A 203 24.32 -1.78 -33.01
C ASP A 203 22.97 -1.55 -33.72
N PHE A 204 22.41 -2.60 -34.33
CA PHE A 204 21.13 -2.52 -35.02
C PHE A 204 19.96 -2.16 -34.07
N GLN A 205 19.88 -2.81 -32.91
CA GLN A 205 18.81 -2.53 -31.93
C GLN A 205 18.91 -1.12 -31.35
N GLY A 206 20.12 -0.67 -31.04
CA GLY A 206 20.39 0.68 -30.58
C GLY A 206 20.03 1.75 -31.60
N GLY A 207 20.40 1.54 -32.87
CA GLY A 207 20.06 2.45 -33.96
C GLY A 207 18.54 2.60 -34.14
N ILE A 208 17.78 1.51 -34.06
CA ILE A 208 16.31 1.56 -34.12
C ILE A 208 15.74 2.37 -32.94
N ALA A 209 16.25 2.16 -31.73
CA ALA A 209 15.80 2.86 -30.54
C ALA A 209 16.05 4.38 -30.64
N THR A 210 17.23 4.80 -31.11
CA THR A 210 17.58 6.20 -31.30
C THR A 210 16.68 6.87 -32.34
N ASN A 211 16.49 6.24 -33.50
CA ASN A 211 15.63 6.76 -34.56
C ASN A 211 14.16 6.89 -34.10
N LEU A 212 13.65 5.89 -33.37
CA LEU A 212 12.30 5.95 -32.81
C LEU A 212 12.16 7.10 -31.82
N ARG A 213 13.15 7.29 -30.93
CA ARG A 213 13.18 8.39 -29.95
C ARG A 213 13.19 9.75 -30.65
N GLU A 214 14.03 9.93 -31.67
CA GLU A 214 14.07 11.17 -32.46
C GLU A 214 12.74 11.44 -33.15
N ALA A 215 12.12 10.42 -33.75
CA ALA A 215 10.80 10.54 -34.37
C ALA A 215 9.71 10.90 -33.35
N GLN A 216 9.74 10.29 -32.16
CA GLN A 216 8.83 10.59 -31.05
C GLN A 216 9.05 12.01 -30.53
N GLU A 217 10.29 12.46 -30.41
CA GLU A 217 10.63 13.80 -29.95
C GLU A 217 10.19 14.87 -30.96
N VAL A 218 10.40 14.63 -32.25
CA VAL A 218 9.88 15.48 -33.33
C VAL A 218 8.35 15.53 -33.28
N LYS A 219 7.69 14.38 -33.09
CA LYS A 219 6.23 14.33 -32.92
C LYS A 219 5.78 15.11 -31.68
N ARG A 220 6.44 14.93 -30.54
CA ARG A 220 6.17 15.65 -29.29
C ARG A 220 6.33 17.15 -29.48
N GLN A 221 7.41 17.60 -30.13
CA GLN A 221 7.63 19.00 -30.47
C GLN A 221 6.58 19.53 -31.44
N SER A 222 6.16 18.73 -32.43
CA SER A 222 5.09 19.09 -33.36
C SER A 222 3.74 19.23 -32.65
N GLU A 223 3.38 18.28 -31.79
CA GLU A 223 2.16 18.31 -30.98
C GLU A 223 2.19 19.45 -29.97
N GLN A 224 3.32 19.69 -29.30
CA GLN A 224 3.52 20.84 -28.43
C GLN A 224 3.39 22.14 -29.22
N ARG A 225 4.02 22.26 -30.38
CA ARG A 225 3.92 23.46 -31.21
C ARG A 225 2.50 23.67 -31.74
N TYR A 226 1.79 22.59 -32.09
CA TYR A 226 0.37 22.63 -32.44
C TYR A 226 -0.49 23.09 -31.28
N MET A 227 -0.30 22.51 -30.09
CA MET A 227 -1.03 22.88 -28.88
C MET A 227 -0.69 24.30 -28.43
N LEU A 228 0.56 24.72 -28.58
CA LEU A 228 1.04 26.07 -28.28
C LEU A 228 0.51 27.06 -29.31
N THR A 229 0.35 26.67 -30.58
CA THR A 229 -0.32 27.46 -31.61
C THR A 229 -1.82 27.56 -31.32
N MET A 230 -2.46 26.46 -30.94
CA MET A 230 -3.87 26.44 -30.54
C MET A 230 -4.09 27.29 -29.29
N LEU A 231 -3.19 27.18 -28.30
CA LEU A 231 -3.14 28.02 -27.11
C LEU A 231 -2.74 29.47 -27.43
N GLN A 232 -2.02 29.78 -28.51
CA GLN A 232 -1.68 31.15 -28.91
C GLN A 232 -2.83 31.79 -29.70
N VAL A 233 -3.56 30.99 -30.47
CA VAL A 233 -4.85 31.36 -31.05
C VAL A 233 -5.84 31.68 -29.91
N ASP A 234 -5.83 30.87 -28.85
CA ASP A 234 -6.63 31.07 -27.62
C ASP A 234 -6.08 32.21 -26.73
N LYS A 235 -4.75 32.34 -26.59
CA LYS A 235 -3.99 33.34 -25.83
C LYS A 235 -3.55 34.51 -26.71
N SER A 236 -4.41 34.97 -27.61
CA SER A 236 -4.39 36.36 -28.03
C SER A 236 -4.53 37.36 -26.86
N HIS A 237 -4.56 36.90 -25.59
CA HIS A 237 -4.21 37.66 -24.38
C HIS A 237 -3.18 36.92 -23.47
N VAL A 238 -1.93 37.39 -23.55
CA VAL A 238 -0.79 37.40 -22.57
C VAL A 238 0.03 36.09 -22.31
N PRO A 239 1.39 36.14 -22.33
CA PRO A 239 2.27 34.98 -22.13
C PRO A 239 2.74 34.78 -20.67
N PHE A 240 3.18 33.56 -20.34
CA PHE A 240 3.85 33.21 -19.07
C PHE A 240 5.32 32.83 -19.31
N PRO A 241 6.23 33.09 -18.36
CA PRO A 241 7.68 32.95 -18.52
C PRO A 241 8.20 31.53 -18.21
N ASP A 242 9.41 31.25 -18.69
CA ASP A 242 10.08 29.95 -18.73
C ASP A 242 10.42 29.37 -17.34
N GLU A 243 10.29 28.04 -17.22
CA GLU A 243 10.64 27.27 -16.01
C GLU A 243 12.16 27.03 -15.88
N PRO A 244 12.72 27.08 -14.66
CA PRO A 244 14.15 26.87 -14.43
C PRO A 244 14.54 25.36 -14.45
N PRO A 245 15.81 25.06 -14.72
CA PRO A 245 16.27 23.68 -14.95
C PRO A 245 16.38 22.82 -13.69
N LEU A 246 16.06 21.53 -13.84
CA LEU A 246 16.17 20.49 -12.81
C LEU A 246 17.62 20.00 -12.64
N GLN A 247 18.10 19.87 -11.40
CA GLN A 247 19.40 19.24 -11.10
C GLN A 247 19.23 17.86 -10.44
N PHE A 248 19.99 16.87 -10.90
CA PHE A 248 19.98 15.50 -10.37
C PHE A 248 21.15 15.24 -9.40
N PRO A 249 20.97 14.36 -8.37
CA PRO A 249 22.03 13.99 -7.46
C PRO A 249 23.17 13.19 -8.13
N PRO A 250 24.40 13.25 -7.60
CA PRO A 250 25.57 12.57 -8.15
C PRO A 250 25.49 11.02 -8.05
N ALA A 251 26.20 10.33 -8.95
CA ALA A 251 26.17 8.87 -9.12
C ALA A 251 26.49 8.05 -7.84
N ALA A 252 27.25 8.60 -6.90
CA ALA A 252 27.55 7.93 -5.63
C ALA A 252 26.29 7.69 -4.78
N TYR A 253 25.37 8.65 -4.79
CA TYR A 253 24.08 8.55 -4.09
C TYR A 253 23.25 7.38 -4.61
N TRP A 254 23.24 7.17 -5.94
CA TRP A 254 22.51 6.08 -6.57
C TRP A 254 23.06 4.69 -6.23
N ARG A 255 24.36 4.55 -5.98
CA ARG A 255 24.96 3.28 -5.54
C ARG A 255 24.54 2.90 -4.13
N GLU A 256 24.50 3.88 -3.21
CA GLU A 256 24.02 3.65 -1.84
C GLU A 256 22.54 3.28 -1.82
N VAL A 257 21.70 4.01 -2.57
CA VAL A 257 20.27 3.70 -2.72
C VAL A 257 20.08 2.28 -3.28
N SER A 258 20.89 1.87 -4.26
CA SER A 258 20.80 0.54 -4.86
C SER A 258 21.19 -0.57 -3.89
N LYS A 259 22.18 -0.33 -3.02
CA LYS A 259 22.58 -1.28 -1.97
C LYS A 259 21.47 -1.43 -0.93
N LEU A 260 20.90 -0.32 -0.45
CA LEU A 260 19.79 -0.32 0.49
C LEU A 260 18.54 -1.01 -0.07
N ARG A 261 18.27 -0.87 -1.37
CA ARG A 261 17.18 -1.59 -2.05
C ARG A 261 17.40 -3.10 -2.05
N LYS A 262 18.62 -3.56 -2.35
CA LYS A 262 18.95 -4.99 -2.28
C LYS A 262 18.77 -5.51 -0.86
N ASP A 263 19.28 -4.79 0.13
CA ASP A 263 19.18 -5.23 1.53
C ASP A 263 17.71 -5.27 2.02
N LYS A 264 16.85 -4.39 1.51
CA LYS A 264 15.43 -4.30 1.92
C LYS A 264 14.47 -5.22 1.14
N TYR A 265 14.74 -5.49 -0.14
CA TYR A 265 13.76 -6.09 -1.06
C TYR A 265 14.20 -7.39 -1.72
N ASP A 266 15.45 -7.83 -1.56
CA ASP A 266 15.98 -9.02 -2.23
C ASP A 266 15.59 -10.36 -1.53
N VAL A 267 14.52 -10.34 -0.71
CA VAL A 267 13.94 -11.52 -0.04
C VAL A 267 12.40 -11.47 -0.13
N TYR A 268 11.79 -12.56 -0.57
CA TYR A 268 10.36 -12.66 -0.87
C TYR A 268 9.49 -12.77 0.39
N SER A 269 8.65 -11.76 0.65
CA SER A 269 7.45 -11.88 1.51
C SER A 269 6.37 -10.92 1.01
N LEU A 270 5.10 -11.33 1.08
CA LEU A 270 3.96 -10.49 0.68
C LEU A 270 3.61 -9.44 1.77
N ASP A 271 4.14 -9.63 2.99
CA ASP A 271 3.66 -8.95 4.21
C ASP A 271 4.66 -7.95 4.82
N GLY A 272 5.73 -7.58 4.11
CA GLY A 272 6.59 -6.43 4.45
C GLY A 272 7.51 -6.57 5.69
N ALA A 273 7.36 -7.61 6.52
CA ALA A 273 8.32 -7.95 7.57
C ALA A 273 9.14 -9.19 7.19
N MET A 274 10.44 -9.19 7.52
CA MET A 274 11.31 -10.36 7.47
C MET A 274 10.90 -11.34 8.58
N PRO A 275 10.34 -12.52 8.28
CA PRO A 275 10.20 -13.57 9.27
C PRO A 275 11.60 -14.07 9.62
N LYS A 276 11.91 -14.30 10.91
CA LYS A 276 13.22 -14.83 11.33
C LYS A 276 13.58 -16.12 10.59
N GLU A 277 12.58 -16.93 10.24
CA GLU A 277 12.72 -18.19 9.52
C GLU A 277 13.36 -18.03 8.11
N THR A 278 13.14 -16.91 7.43
CA THR A 278 13.65 -16.69 6.06
C THR A 278 15.13 -16.26 6.04
N LEU A 279 15.62 -15.63 7.10
CA LEU A 279 17.04 -15.36 7.30
C LEU A 279 17.81 -16.66 7.55
N GLU A 280 17.25 -17.57 8.35
CA GLU A 280 17.82 -18.88 8.64
C GLU A 280 17.96 -19.75 7.38
N LEU A 281 16.97 -19.74 6.49
CA LEU A 281 17.04 -20.43 5.18
C LEU A 281 18.15 -19.86 4.27
N ARG A 282 18.33 -18.53 4.26
CA ARG A 282 19.37 -17.87 3.47
C ARG A 282 20.77 -18.15 4.04
N ASP A 283 20.89 -18.23 5.35
CA ASP A 283 22.13 -18.62 6.03
C ASP A 283 22.44 -20.10 5.78
N LYS A 284 21.43 -20.99 5.81
CA LYS A 284 21.54 -22.41 5.41
C LYS A 284 21.96 -22.60 3.94
N LEU A 285 21.58 -21.68 3.04
CA LEU A 285 21.97 -21.71 1.63
C LEU A 285 23.46 -21.38 1.38
N ASN A 286 24.02 -20.53 2.24
CA ASN A 286 25.39 -20.04 2.12
C ASN A 286 26.35 -20.73 3.08
N SER A 287 25.85 -21.46 4.09
CA SER A 287 26.67 -22.27 4.96
C SER A 287 27.28 -23.43 4.18
N SER A 288 28.59 -23.61 4.37
CA SER A 288 29.28 -24.78 3.86
C SER A 288 28.90 -25.97 4.72
N ILE A 289 28.58 -27.09 4.08
CA ILE A 289 28.53 -28.37 4.79
C ILE A 289 29.93 -28.64 5.34
N GLY A 290 30.04 -29.22 6.53
CA GLY A 290 31.30 -29.76 7.05
C GLY A 290 31.90 -30.86 6.14
N ASP A 291 32.33 -31.97 6.72
CA ASP A 291 33.07 -32.99 5.94
C ASP A 291 32.18 -33.99 5.16
N LYS A 292 30.85 -33.76 5.07
CA LYS A 292 29.96 -34.66 4.31
C LYS A 292 30.17 -34.50 2.81
N GLU A 293 30.18 -35.63 2.10
CA GLU A 293 30.41 -35.72 0.66
C GLU A 293 29.08 -35.79 -0.10
N ILE A 294 28.90 -34.93 -1.11
CA ILE A 294 27.70 -34.90 -1.95
C ILE A 294 28.09 -35.20 -3.39
N GLY A 295 27.46 -36.20 -3.99
CA GLY A 295 27.55 -36.51 -5.42
C GLY A 295 26.52 -37.58 -5.80
N PHE A 296 26.18 -37.61 -7.09
CA PHE A 296 25.18 -38.52 -7.66
C PHE A 296 25.79 -39.23 -8.88
N ASP A 297 25.60 -40.54 -8.95
CA ASP A 297 26.04 -41.35 -10.08
C ASP A 297 25.23 -41.00 -11.34
N ALA A 298 25.73 -41.39 -12.51
CA ALA A 298 25.00 -41.13 -13.75
C ALA A 298 23.66 -41.88 -13.69
N ASN A 299 22.56 -41.17 -13.98
CA ASN A 299 21.19 -41.68 -14.07
C ASN A 299 20.33 -41.63 -12.77
N THR A 300 20.73 -40.88 -11.75
CA THR A 300 19.85 -40.61 -10.58
C THR A 300 18.69 -39.68 -10.97
N PRO A 301 17.42 -39.99 -10.65
CA PRO A 301 16.30 -39.10 -10.88
C PRO A 301 16.42 -37.79 -10.09
N LEU A 302 16.00 -36.67 -10.70
CA LEU A 302 16.00 -35.35 -10.07
C LEU A 302 15.33 -35.34 -8.70
N LYS A 303 14.17 -35.99 -8.59
CA LYS A 303 13.38 -36.05 -7.34
C LYS A 303 14.16 -36.74 -6.21
N GLU A 304 14.90 -37.80 -6.51
CA GLU A 304 15.70 -38.53 -5.52
C GLU A 304 16.90 -37.70 -5.05
N ALA A 305 17.58 -37.01 -5.97
CA ALA A 305 18.71 -36.16 -5.61
C ALA A 305 18.29 -34.94 -4.78
N LEU A 306 17.17 -34.29 -5.13
CA LEU A 306 16.63 -33.18 -4.36
C LEU A 306 16.13 -33.64 -2.98
N GLY A 307 15.57 -34.85 -2.89
CA GLY A 307 15.24 -35.49 -1.61
C GLY A 307 16.48 -35.69 -0.72
N PHE A 308 17.55 -36.24 -1.29
CA PHE A 308 18.83 -36.40 -0.57
C PHE A 308 19.41 -35.06 -0.10
N ILE A 309 19.34 -34.01 -0.94
CA ILE A 309 19.80 -32.66 -0.59
C ILE A 309 18.91 -32.08 0.53
N SER A 310 17.59 -32.26 0.44
CA SER A 310 16.63 -31.83 1.46
C SER A 310 16.99 -32.40 2.84
N ASP A 311 17.29 -33.69 2.90
CA ASP A 311 17.66 -34.38 4.15
C ASP A 311 19.04 -33.97 4.68
N VAL A 312 20.02 -33.76 3.80
CA VAL A 312 21.40 -33.41 4.21
C VAL A 312 21.48 -32.00 4.78
N PHE A 313 20.72 -31.07 4.20
CA PHE A 313 20.77 -29.64 4.56
C PHE A 313 19.62 -29.20 5.48
N ASP A 314 18.68 -30.08 5.81
CA ASP A 314 17.49 -29.76 6.62
C ASP A 314 16.71 -28.58 6.04
N VAL A 315 16.37 -28.70 4.75
CA VAL A 315 15.64 -27.68 3.97
C VAL A 315 14.60 -28.35 3.09
N THR A 316 13.35 -27.90 3.15
CA THR A 316 12.28 -28.42 2.27
C THR A 316 12.48 -27.93 0.84
N ILE A 317 12.54 -28.84 -0.14
CA ILE A 317 12.65 -28.51 -1.57
C ILE A 317 11.44 -29.06 -2.32
N LEU A 318 10.72 -28.19 -3.05
CA LEU A 318 9.56 -28.54 -3.87
C LEU A 318 9.84 -28.24 -5.35
N ILE A 319 9.24 -29.02 -6.25
CA ILE A 319 9.36 -28.83 -7.71
C ILE A 319 8.03 -28.28 -8.24
N ASP A 320 8.07 -27.15 -8.93
CA ASP A 320 6.92 -26.58 -9.65
C ASP A 320 6.72 -27.31 -10.98
N GLU A 321 6.11 -28.50 -10.92
CA GLU A 321 5.82 -29.30 -12.12
C GLU A 321 4.97 -28.56 -13.16
N ALA A 322 4.11 -27.63 -12.72
CA ALA A 322 3.24 -26.88 -13.62
C ALA A 322 4.03 -25.90 -14.49
N ALA A 323 5.02 -25.20 -13.92
CA ALA A 323 5.89 -24.31 -14.68
C ALA A 323 6.77 -25.06 -15.69
N PHE A 324 7.24 -26.25 -15.34
CA PHE A 324 8.02 -27.08 -16.26
C PHE A 324 7.17 -27.69 -17.38
N LYS A 325 5.97 -28.20 -17.08
CA LYS A 325 5.00 -28.69 -18.09
C LYS A 325 4.54 -27.59 -19.04
N ALA A 326 4.47 -26.35 -18.57
CA ALA A 326 4.14 -25.20 -19.42
C ALA A 326 5.29 -24.84 -20.40
N ALA A 327 6.54 -25.08 -20.01
CA ALA A 327 7.71 -24.84 -20.85
C ALA A 327 7.95 -25.98 -21.86
N ASP A 328 7.76 -27.24 -21.44
CA ASP A 328 7.81 -28.42 -22.31
C ASP A 328 6.73 -29.44 -21.87
N PRO A 329 5.62 -29.57 -22.62
CA PRO A 329 4.51 -30.47 -22.28
C PRO A 329 4.85 -31.96 -22.31
N ALA A 330 5.97 -32.36 -22.95
CA ALA A 330 6.35 -33.76 -23.12
C ALA A 330 7.43 -34.22 -22.12
N ALA A 331 8.06 -33.30 -21.39
CA ALA A 331 9.14 -33.60 -20.46
C ALA A 331 8.63 -33.76 -19.03
N ASP A 332 8.80 -34.95 -18.44
CA ASP A 332 8.64 -35.15 -17.00
C ASP A 332 9.96 -34.82 -16.29
N VAL A 333 10.00 -33.65 -15.66
CA VAL A 333 11.19 -33.11 -14.99
C VAL A 333 11.58 -33.93 -13.75
N THR A 334 10.64 -34.67 -13.16
CA THR A 334 10.91 -35.42 -11.91
C THR A 334 11.80 -36.65 -12.13
N VAL A 335 11.75 -37.22 -13.34
CA VAL A 335 12.52 -38.40 -13.76
C VAL A 335 13.76 -38.05 -14.58
N LEU A 336 14.07 -36.76 -14.74
CA LEU A 336 15.25 -36.33 -15.49
C LEU A 336 16.53 -36.89 -14.83
N PRO A 337 17.37 -37.63 -15.59
CA PRO A 337 18.60 -38.16 -15.06
C PRO A 337 19.61 -37.04 -14.87
N ILE A 338 20.12 -36.91 -13.66
CA ILE A 338 21.14 -35.92 -13.30
C ILE A 338 22.42 -36.61 -12.84
N ARG A 339 23.53 -35.88 -12.90
CA ARG A 339 24.84 -36.35 -12.47
C ARG A 339 25.55 -35.26 -11.69
N LEU A 340 26.17 -35.59 -10.55
CA LEU A 340 26.97 -34.64 -9.80
C LEU A 340 28.25 -35.30 -9.31
N GLN A 341 29.40 -34.72 -9.66
CA GLN A 341 30.68 -35.21 -9.14
C GLN A 341 30.72 -35.06 -7.61
N LYS A 342 31.34 -36.02 -6.93
CA LYS A 342 31.45 -35.99 -5.47
C LYS A 342 32.31 -34.81 -5.01
N MET A 343 31.76 -33.97 -4.14
CA MET A 343 32.42 -32.78 -3.61
C MET A 343 32.25 -32.69 -2.09
N LYS A 344 33.21 -32.08 -1.41
CA LYS A 344 33.20 -31.80 0.04
C LYS A 344 33.28 -30.30 0.29
N LYS A 345 32.75 -29.83 1.43
CA LYS A 345 32.81 -28.43 1.86
C LYS A 345 32.16 -27.43 0.88
N VAL A 346 31.10 -27.85 0.20
CA VAL A 346 30.37 -27.00 -0.77
C VAL A 346 29.09 -26.45 -0.14
N ALA A 347 28.75 -25.19 -0.45
CA ALA A 347 27.50 -24.56 -0.03
C ALA A 347 26.29 -25.11 -0.81
N LEU A 348 25.12 -25.15 -0.17
CA LEU A 348 23.87 -25.61 -0.79
C LEU A 348 23.57 -24.87 -2.10
N SER A 349 23.77 -23.55 -2.11
CA SER A 349 23.54 -22.72 -3.30
C SER A 349 24.39 -23.14 -4.50
N THR A 350 25.62 -23.60 -4.28
CA THR A 350 26.50 -24.10 -5.34
C THR A 350 26.07 -25.48 -5.81
N VAL A 351 25.67 -26.36 -4.90
CA VAL A 351 25.13 -27.70 -5.25
C VAL A 351 23.88 -27.57 -6.10
N LEU A 352 22.91 -26.75 -5.68
CA LEU A 352 21.68 -26.51 -6.42
C LEU A 352 21.94 -25.89 -7.79
N LYS A 353 22.86 -24.93 -7.91
CA LYS A 353 23.22 -24.34 -9.21
C LYS A 353 23.79 -25.38 -10.17
N LEU A 354 24.69 -26.25 -9.70
CA LEU A 354 25.30 -27.28 -10.55
C LEU A 354 24.30 -28.36 -10.98
N LEU A 355 23.34 -28.66 -10.11
CA LEU A 355 22.28 -29.63 -10.38
C LEU A 355 21.24 -29.05 -11.36
N LEU A 356 20.78 -27.83 -11.12
CA LEU A 356 19.77 -27.18 -11.96
C LEU A 356 20.32 -26.72 -13.32
N ALA A 357 21.63 -26.51 -13.45
CA ALA A 357 22.28 -26.22 -14.74
C ALA A 357 22.15 -27.37 -15.76
N GLN A 358 21.81 -28.58 -15.31
CA GLN A 358 21.56 -29.74 -16.18
C GLN A 358 20.11 -29.78 -16.69
N ILE A 359 19.24 -28.91 -16.18
CA ILE A 359 17.84 -28.80 -16.57
C ILE A 359 17.67 -27.59 -17.50
N PRO A 360 16.98 -27.73 -18.64
CA PRO A 360 16.66 -26.60 -19.51
C PRO A 360 15.88 -25.51 -18.75
N ASP A 361 16.43 -24.30 -18.69
CA ASP A 361 15.86 -23.14 -17.98
C ASP A 361 15.59 -23.39 -16.48
N GLY A 362 16.29 -24.33 -15.83
CA GLY A 362 16.11 -24.65 -14.42
C GLY A 362 16.68 -23.59 -13.48
N THR A 363 15.87 -23.13 -12.52
CA THR A 363 16.30 -22.21 -11.45
C THR A 363 15.55 -22.52 -10.15
N TYR A 364 15.85 -21.78 -9.08
CA TYR A 364 15.12 -21.91 -7.83
C TYR A 364 14.74 -20.55 -7.25
N LEU A 365 13.62 -20.53 -6.54
CA LEU A 365 13.12 -19.40 -5.75
C LEU A 365 13.18 -19.74 -4.27
N ILE A 366 13.55 -18.75 -3.47
CA ILE A 366 13.57 -18.86 -2.00
C ILE A 366 12.19 -18.42 -1.51
N ARG A 367 11.43 -19.34 -0.92
CA ARG A 367 10.14 -19.04 -0.27
C ARG A 367 10.33 -18.94 1.24
N LYS A 368 9.25 -18.58 1.93
CA LYS A 368 9.27 -18.38 3.39
C LYS A 368 9.78 -19.62 4.14
N ASP A 369 9.28 -20.79 3.74
CA ASP A 369 9.50 -22.06 4.48
C ASP A 369 10.11 -23.18 3.62
N TYR A 370 10.36 -22.93 2.33
CA TYR A 370 10.86 -23.94 1.40
C TYR A 370 11.63 -23.32 0.22
N LEU A 371 12.38 -24.15 -0.51
CA LEU A 371 12.96 -23.81 -1.80
C LEU A 371 12.08 -24.38 -2.90
N GLU A 372 11.74 -23.54 -3.87
CA GLU A 372 10.94 -23.93 -5.02
C GLU A 372 11.82 -24.02 -6.26
N VAL A 373 12.00 -25.21 -6.81
CA VAL A 373 12.66 -25.44 -8.10
C VAL A 373 11.65 -25.15 -9.20
N THR A 374 11.98 -24.22 -10.09
CA THR A 374 11.08 -23.69 -11.12
C THR A 374 11.86 -23.28 -12.37
N THR A 375 11.19 -22.73 -13.38
CA THR A 375 11.83 -22.25 -14.61
C THR A 375 12.30 -20.79 -14.50
N GLY A 376 13.32 -20.42 -15.27
CA GLY A 376 13.82 -19.06 -15.38
C GLY A 376 12.73 -18.09 -15.79
N GLN A 377 11.88 -18.48 -16.74
CA GLN A 377 10.71 -17.69 -17.14
C GLN A 377 9.72 -17.46 -15.99
N ARG A 378 9.40 -18.49 -15.20
CA ARG A 378 8.49 -18.38 -14.05
C ARG A 378 9.08 -17.49 -12.94
N ALA A 379 10.38 -17.62 -12.68
CA ALA A 379 11.11 -16.78 -11.75
C ALA A 379 11.16 -15.31 -12.19
N LEU A 380 11.34 -15.05 -13.49
CA LEU A 380 11.29 -13.70 -14.06
C LEU A 380 9.88 -13.11 -13.99
N ALA A 381 8.85 -13.87 -14.35
CA ALA A 381 7.46 -13.44 -14.26
C ALA A 381 7.09 -13.02 -12.82
N GLU A 382 7.55 -13.80 -11.82
CA GLU A 382 7.30 -13.48 -10.42
C GLU A 382 8.01 -12.19 -9.97
N LYS A 383 9.24 -11.95 -10.45
CA LYS A 383 9.97 -10.71 -10.19
C LYS A 383 9.32 -9.49 -10.84
N VAL A 384 8.67 -9.64 -12.00
CA VAL A 384 8.00 -8.54 -12.73
C VAL A 384 6.66 -8.17 -12.10
N ILE A 385 5.93 -9.12 -11.49
CA ILE A 385 4.60 -8.87 -10.92
C ILE A 385 4.65 -8.02 -9.62
N ARG A 386 5.81 -7.88 -8.96
CA ARG A 386 5.94 -7.11 -7.71
C ARG A 386 6.60 -5.73 -7.94
N ALA A 387 5.81 -4.67 -7.87
CA ALA A 387 6.30 -3.29 -7.77
C ALA A 387 6.56 -2.94 -6.30
N TYR A 388 7.81 -2.64 -5.93
CA TYR A 388 8.15 -2.23 -4.55
C TYR A 388 7.65 -0.81 -4.28
N PRO A 389 6.97 -0.55 -3.14
CA PRO A 389 6.54 0.79 -2.78
C PRO A 389 7.76 1.71 -2.58
N VAL A 390 7.81 2.81 -3.33
CA VAL A 390 8.89 3.80 -3.27
C VAL A 390 8.90 4.56 -1.93
N ALA A 391 7.75 4.59 -1.24
CA ALA A 391 7.51 5.36 -0.02
C ALA A 391 8.35 4.88 1.20
N ASP A 392 8.72 3.61 1.26
CA ASP A 392 9.43 3.06 2.43
C ASP A 392 10.95 3.32 2.42
N LEU A 393 11.46 4.06 1.43
CA LEU A 393 12.87 4.40 1.28
C LEU A 393 13.09 5.92 1.25
N VAL A 394 12.48 6.65 2.19
CA VAL A 394 12.91 8.02 2.49
C VAL A 394 14.29 7.94 3.15
N ILE A 395 15.34 7.98 2.34
CA ILE A 395 16.71 8.12 2.81
C ILE A 395 16.95 9.62 3.01
N PRO A 396 17.19 10.11 4.24
CA PRO A 396 17.56 11.50 4.42
C PRO A 396 18.83 11.78 3.61
N ILE A 397 18.88 12.94 2.95
CA ILE A 397 20.04 13.36 2.17
C ILE A 397 21.27 13.25 3.09
N PRO A 398 22.27 12.41 2.78
CA PRO A 398 23.43 12.27 3.64
C PRO A 398 24.14 13.62 3.73
N ASN A 399 24.61 13.98 4.93
CA ASN A 399 25.33 15.23 5.21
C ASN A 399 26.62 15.41 4.37
N SER A 400 27.02 14.41 3.58
CA SER A 400 28.12 14.46 2.62
C SER A 400 27.77 15.23 1.33
N VAL A 401 26.49 15.49 1.05
CA VAL A 401 26.10 16.44 0.01
C VAL A 401 26.28 17.84 0.59
N ASN A 402 27.40 18.50 0.23
CA ASN A 402 27.72 19.84 0.70
C ASN A 402 26.63 20.82 0.22
N VAL A 403 25.66 21.09 1.10
CA VAL A 403 24.48 21.92 0.84
C VAL A 403 24.89 23.32 0.37
N THR A 404 26.07 23.79 0.80
CA THR A 404 26.69 25.05 0.40
C THR A 404 27.03 25.09 -1.09
N VAL A 405 27.48 23.97 -1.69
CA VAL A 405 27.80 23.90 -3.13
C VAL A 405 26.52 23.92 -3.96
N LEU A 406 25.46 23.25 -3.48
CA LEU A 406 24.14 23.32 -4.10
C LEU A 406 23.55 24.73 -4.04
N GLN A 407 23.69 25.42 -2.91
CA GLN A 407 23.22 26.80 -2.76
C GLN A 407 24.04 27.82 -3.56
N GLN A 408 25.37 27.67 -3.63
CA GLN A 408 26.22 28.51 -4.48
C GLN A 408 25.87 28.37 -5.98
N ASN A 409 25.64 27.14 -6.45
CA ASN A 409 25.24 26.91 -7.83
C ASN A 409 23.84 27.48 -8.14
N LEU A 410 22.91 27.45 -7.17
CA LEU A 410 21.59 28.07 -7.29
C LEU A 410 21.67 29.62 -7.32
N GLN A 411 22.57 30.23 -6.55
CA GLN A 411 22.78 31.69 -6.57
C GLN A 411 23.42 32.20 -7.87
N ILE A 412 24.37 31.44 -8.44
CA ILE A 412 25.02 31.80 -9.72
C ILE A 412 24.00 31.85 -10.88
N GLN A 413 23.01 30.95 -10.89
CA GLN A 413 21.95 30.95 -11.91
C GLN A 413 20.96 32.12 -11.76
N GLN A 414 20.66 32.55 -10.53
CA GLN A 414 19.78 33.71 -10.31
C GLN A 414 20.43 35.03 -10.75
N GLN A 415 21.76 35.17 -10.65
CA GLN A 415 22.49 36.34 -11.13
C GLN A 415 22.60 36.40 -12.66
N GLN A 416 22.66 35.26 -13.36
CA GLN A 416 22.68 35.24 -14.83
C GLN A 416 21.33 35.66 -15.44
N LEU A 417 20.22 35.42 -14.74
CA LEU A 417 18.87 35.83 -15.15
C LEU A 417 18.60 37.35 -15.00
N THR A 418 19.49 38.10 -14.33
CA THR A 418 19.32 39.55 -14.09
C THR A 418 20.13 40.44 -15.02
N ILE A 419 20.94 39.89 -15.94
CA ILE A 419 21.84 40.65 -16.84
C ILE A 419 21.40 40.49 -18.32
N GLY A 420 20.10 40.39 -18.59
CA GLY A 420 19.52 40.33 -19.95
C GLY A 420 18.42 41.34 -20.15
#